data_AF-A0A327RYA1-F1
#
_entry.id   AF-A0A327RYA1-F1
#
_cell.length_a   1.000
_cell.length_b   1.000
_cell.length_c   1.000
_cell.angle_alpha   90.00
_cell.angle_beta   90.00
_cell.angle_gamma   90.00
#
_symmetry.space_group_name_H-M   'P 1'
#
loop_
_entity.id
_entity.type
_entity.pdbx_description
1 polymer ?
#
loop_
_entity_poly.entity_id
_entity_poly.type
_entity_poly.pdbx_seq_one_letter_code
_entity_poly.pdbx_strand_id
1 'polypeptide(L)'
;MKRVLQTASICIIALGLIFGRYIGRWLVNIFDNPDTSINDGRLYIDQYLSKCDTIKLNVKNFADSADYFEVKAKFNPSSADNMAIIYKHEIKFYSDSLRKYFSIFYFFGYSSMDEDFGMYLVRAIKDPGAEIIATVNKQELADNTYGTKDKPIPIVYFRLLKDES
;
A
#
# COMPACT_ATOMS: atom_id res chain seq x y z
N MET A 1 -13.90 3.96 -59.14
CA MET A 1 -12.78 4.79 -58.66
C MET A 1 -13.08 5.54 -57.36
N LYS A 2 -14.17 6.34 -57.27
CA LYS A 2 -14.54 7.07 -56.02
C LYS A 2 -14.68 6.21 -54.76
N ARG A 3 -15.31 5.03 -54.85
CA ARG A 3 -15.48 4.11 -53.70
C ARG A 3 -14.16 3.54 -53.20
N VAL A 4 -13.24 3.17 -54.10
CA VAL A 4 -11.91 2.66 -53.74
C VAL A 4 -11.08 3.73 -53.03
N LEU A 5 -11.15 4.98 -53.50
CA LEU A 5 -10.48 6.11 -52.86
C LEU A 5 -11.04 6.39 -51.47
N GLN A 6 -12.37 6.34 -51.30
CA GLN A 6 -13.02 6.50 -49.99
C GLN A 6 -12.63 5.39 -49.02
N THR A 7 -12.63 4.12 -49.46
CA THR A 7 -12.21 3.00 -48.62
C THR A 7 -10.73 3.12 -48.23
N ALA A 8 -9.85 3.51 -49.16
CA ALA A 8 -8.43 3.74 -48.86
C ALA A 8 -8.22 4.87 -47.85
N SER A 9 -8.92 6.00 -48.01
CA SER A 9 -8.85 7.11 -47.05
C SER A 9 -9.35 6.72 -45.66
N ILE A 10 -10.43 5.94 -45.56
CA ILE A 10 -10.95 5.43 -44.29
C ILE A 10 -9.95 4.48 -43.63
N CYS A 11 -9.32 3.58 -44.40
CA CYS A 11 -8.28 2.68 -43.89
C CYS A 11 -7.04 3.43 -43.39
N ILE A 12 -6.59 4.48 -44.09
CA ILE A 12 -5.44 5.29 -43.67
C ILE A 12 -5.77 6.07 -42.39
N ILE A 13 -6.97 6.63 -42.27
CA ILE A 13 -7.41 7.32 -41.05
C ILE A 13 -7.51 6.32 -39.89
N ALA A 14 -8.09 5.14 -40.12
CA ALA A 14 -8.18 4.09 -39.08
C ALA A 14 -6.79 3.61 -38.62
N LEU A 15 -5.86 3.39 -39.55
CA LEU A 15 -4.48 3.05 -39.23
C LEU A 15 -3.78 4.17 -38.47
N GLY A 16 -3.95 5.43 -38.88
CA GLY A 16 -3.40 6.58 -38.18
C GLY A 16 -3.93 6.75 -36.75
N LEU A 17 -5.23 6.49 -36.54
CA LEU A 17 -5.84 6.51 -35.21
C LEU A 17 -5.35 5.36 -34.32
N ILE A 18 -5.17 4.16 -34.88
CA ILE A 18 -4.59 3.01 -34.16
C ILE A 18 -3.12 3.31 -33.81
N PHE A 19 -2.31 3.74 -34.78
CA PHE A 19 -0.91 4.08 -34.56
C PHE A 19 -0.75 5.21 -33.53
N GLY A 20 -1.51 6.30 -33.66
CA GLY A 20 -1.49 7.40 -32.68
C GLY A 20 -1.91 6.96 -31.28
N ARG A 21 -2.96 6.13 -31.18
CA ARG A 21 -3.44 5.63 -29.88
C ARG A 21 -2.47 4.69 -29.20
N TYR A 22 -1.79 3.80 -29.93
CA TYR A 22 -0.92 2.79 -29.31
C TYR A 22 0.53 3.24 -29.24
N ILE A 23 1.11 3.73 -30.33
CA ILE A 23 2.53 4.14 -30.38
C ILE A 23 2.72 5.51 -29.75
N GLY A 24 1.82 6.47 -30.02
CA GLY A 24 1.88 7.80 -29.41
C GLY A 24 1.77 7.75 -27.88
N ARG A 25 0.82 6.96 -27.35
CA ARG A 25 0.68 6.78 -25.89
C ARG A 25 1.86 6.02 -25.28
N TRP A 26 2.45 5.06 -26.01
CA TRP A 26 3.65 4.36 -25.55
C TRP A 26 4.85 5.31 -25.44
N LEU A 27 5.07 6.19 -26.42
CA LEU A 27 6.14 7.19 -26.38
C LEU A 27 5.96 8.19 -25.23
N VAL A 28 4.77 8.78 -25.07
CA VAL A 28 4.47 9.70 -23.96
C VAL A 28 4.71 9.01 -22.60
N ASN A 29 4.32 7.75 -22.48
CA ASN A 29 4.52 7.02 -21.24
C ASN A 29 5.99 6.79 -20.87
N ILE A 30 6.88 6.58 -21.85
CA ILE A 30 8.31 6.41 -21.58
C ILE A 30 8.94 7.67 -20.98
N PHE A 31 8.50 8.85 -21.41
CA PHE A 31 9.09 10.13 -20.98
C PHE A 31 8.42 10.74 -19.75
N ASP A 32 7.09 10.64 -19.64
CA ASP A 32 6.32 11.36 -18.61
C ASP A 32 5.87 10.49 -17.42
N ASN A 33 6.01 9.16 -17.52
CA ASN A 33 5.58 8.23 -16.48
C ASN A 33 6.74 7.36 -15.97
N PRO A 34 7.55 7.85 -15.01
CA PRO A 34 8.38 6.97 -14.21
C PRO A 34 7.47 5.94 -13.52
N ASP A 35 7.71 4.67 -13.80
CA ASP A 35 6.87 3.55 -13.37
C ASP A 35 7.03 3.34 -11.85
N THR A 36 6.07 3.82 -11.06
CA THR A 36 6.07 3.59 -9.60
C THR A 36 5.71 2.16 -9.22
N SER A 37 5.42 1.27 -10.19
CA SER A 37 5.39 -0.18 -9.92
C SER A 37 6.79 -0.76 -9.70
N ILE A 38 7.84 -0.01 -10.04
CA ILE A 38 9.22 -0.34 -9.69
C ILE A 38 9.41 -0.04 -8.19
N ASN A 39 9.41 -1.10 -7.39
CA ASN A 39 9.63 -1.03 -5.94
C ASN A 39 11.13 -1.16 -5.62
N ASP A 40 11.86 -0.05 -5.68
CA ASP A 40 13.25 0.05 -5.23
C ASP A 40 13.40 -0.11 -3.71
N GLY A 41 12.29 -0.03 -2.96
CA GLY A 41 12.24 -0.28 -1.52
C GLY A 41 12.75 -1.67 -1.13
N ARG A 42 12.68 -2.65 -2.04
CA ARG A 42 13.27 -3.98 -1.85
C ARG A 42 14.78 -3.92 -1.60
N LEU A 43 15.50 -2.97 -2.19
CA LEU A 43 16.95 -2.83 -1.98
C LEU A 43 17.29 -2.44 -0.54
N TYR A 44 16.35 -1.81 0.17
CA TYR A 44 16.54 -1.29 1.52
C TYR A 44 15.88 -2.17 2.59
N ILE A 45 15.14 -3.21 2.20
CA ILE A 45 14.35 -4.01 3.14
C ILE A 45 15.23 -4.74 4.14
N ASP A 46 16.31 -5.37 3.68
CA ASP A 46 17.22 -6.13 4.55
C ASP A 46 17.93 -5.20 5.53
N GLN A 47 18.34 -4.02 5.07
CA GLN A 47 18.95 -3.01 5.91
C GLN A 47 17.98 -2.50 6.98
N TYR A 48 16.72 -2.27 6.60
CA TYR A 48 15.68 -1.83 7.55
C TYR A 48 15.36 -2.93 8.58
N LEU A 49 15.13 -4.15 8.12
CA LEU A 49 14.83 -5.31 8.98
C LEU A 49 16.00 -5.66 9.91
N SER A 50 17.25 -5.45 9.50
CA SER A 50 18.43 -5.65 10.37
C SER A 50 18.44 -4.76 11.62
N LYS A 51 17.72 -3.64 11.57
CA LYS A 51 17.55 -2.68 12.67
C LYS A 51 16.28 -2.93 13.48
N CYS A 52 15.48 -3.91 13.10
CA CYS A 52 14.28 -4.27 13.84
C CYS A 52 14.60 -5.17 15.03
N ASP A 53 13.70 -5.15 16.01
CA ASP A 53 13.69 -6.07 17.14
C ASP A 53 12.24 -6.38 17.52
N THR A 54 12.06 -7.46 18.26
CA THR A 54 10.74 -7.90 18.72
C THR A 54 10.48 -7.42 20.14
N ILE A 55 9.31 -6.85 20.36
CA ILE A 55 8.84 -6.39 21.66
C ILE A 55 7.46 -6.97 21.95
N LYS A 56 7.15 -7.16 23.23
CA LYS A 56 5.81 -7.53 23.67
C LYS A 56 4.97 -6.26 23.83
N LEU A 57 3.81 -6.22 23.18
CA LEU A 57 2.86 -5.12 23.29
C LEU A 57 1.49 -5.65 23.69
N ASN A 58 0.74 -4.82 24.38
CA ASN A 58 -0.65 -5.08 24.70
C ASN A 58 -1.52 -4.11 23.91
N VAL A 59 -2.38 -4.63 23.04
CA VAL A 59 -3.25 -3.83 22.18
C VAL A 59 -4.56 -3.57 22.93
N LYS A 60 -4.75 -2.31 23.36
CA LYS A 60 -5.97 -1.84 24.04
C LYS A 60 -6.41 -0.50 23.47
N ASN A 61 -7.72 -0.26 23.52
CA ASN A 61 -8.33 1.03 23.14
C ASN A 61 -7.81 1.56 21.80
N PHE A 62 -7.68 0.66 20.82
CA PHE A 62 -7.13 1.01 19.52
C PHE A 62 -8.15 1.79 18.69
N ALA A 63 -7.63 2.68 17.83
CA ALA A 63 -8.37 3.30 16.75
C ALA A 63 -8.14 2.49 15.47
N ASP A 64 -9.24 2.22 14.77
CA ASP A 64 -9.26 1.55 13.47
C ASP A 64 -9.65 2.57 12.40
N SER A 65 -8.95 2.55 11.27
CA SER A 65 -9.21 3.43 10.13
C SER A 65 -8.83 2.76 8.82
N ALA A 66 -9.68 2.94 7.83
CA ALA A 66 -9.42 2.58 6.44
C ALA A 66 -9.34 3.87 5.61
N ASP A 67 -8.39 3.91 4.69
CA ASP A 67 -8.17 5.00 3.74
C ASP A 67 -7.75 4.41 2.39
N TYR A 68 -7.65 5.23 1.35
CA TYR A 68 -7.10 4.82 0.07
C TYR A 68 -6.27 5.93 -0.56
N PHE A 69 -5.32 5.53 -1.39
CA PHE A 69 -4.54 6.46 -2.19
C PHE A 69 -4.30 5.89 -3.58
N GLU A 70 -4.10 6.79 -4.54
CA GLU A 70 -3.84 6.41 -5.92
C GLU A 70 -2.33 6.29 -6.16
N VAL A 71 -1.91 5.22 -6.83
CA VAL A 71 -0.54 4.99 -7.29
C VAL A 71 -0.52 4.85 -8.81
N LYS A 72 0.58 5.22 -9.45
CA LYS A 72 0.72 4.92 -10.88
C LYS A 72 0.93 3.42 -11.06
N ALA A 73 0.06 2.80 -11.84
CA ALA A 73 0.13 1.41 -12.22
C ALA A 73 1.03 1.24 -13.45
N LYS A 74 1.38 -0.03 -13.73
CA LYS A 74 2.07 -0.41 -14.96
C LYS A 74 1.28 0.08 -16.18
N PHE A 75 2.01 0.61 -17.17
CA PHE A 75 1.41 1.13 -18.39
C PHE A 75 0.48 0.12 -19.06
N ASN A 76 -0.75 0.55 -19.28
CA ASN A 76 -1.77 -0.14 -20.06
C ASN A 76 -2.27 0.82 -21.16
N PRO A 77 -1.98 0.54 -22.45
CA PRO A 77 -2.42 1.41 -23.55
C PRO A 77 -3.95 1.49 -23.70
N SER A 78 -4.68 0.58 -23.06
CA SER A 78 -6.15 0.56 -23.00
C SER A 78 -6.73 1.35 -21.83
N SER A 79 -5.93 1.72 -20.82
CA SER A 79 -6.36 2.57 -19.69
C SER A 79 -6.15 4.06 -20.02
N ALA A 80 -6.97 4.95 -19.44
CA ALA A 80 -6.91 6.39 -19.68
C ALA A 80 -5.76 7.05 -18.90
N ASP A 81 -5.58 6.63 -17.65
CA ASP A 81 -4.77 7.29 -16.63
C ASP A 81 -3.70 6.37 -16.00
N ASN A 82 -3.79 5.06 -16.20
CA ASN A 82 -2.89 4.06 -15.61
C ASN A 82 -2.75 4.23 -14.08
N MET A 83 -3.84 4.56 -13.38
CA MET A 83 -3.84 4.65 -11.93
C MET A 83 -4.35 3.33 -11.33
N ALA A 84 -3.78 2.94 -10.19
CA ALA A 84 -4.31 1.89 -9.32
C ALA A 84 -4.65 2.50 -7.96
N ILE A 85 -5.74 2.03 -7.36
CA ILE A 85 -6.13 2.40 -6.01
C ILE A 85 -5.53 1.39 -5.05
N ILE A 86 -4.83 1.87 -4.04
CA ILE A 86 -4.33 1.06 -2.93
C ILE A 86 -5.12 1.45 -1.69
N TYR A 87 -5.79 0.46 -1.11
CA TYR A 87 -6.50 0.58 0.15
C TYR A 87 -5.49 0.38 1.28
N LYS A 88 -5.57 1.21 2.31
CA LYS A 88 -4.72 1.21 3.49
C LYS A 88 -5.59 1.00 4.72
N HIS A 89 -5.29 -0.06 5.46
CA HIS A 89 -5.83 -0.30 6.78
C HIS A 89 -4.82 0.11 7.85
N GLU A 90 -5.26 0.85 8.87
CA GLU A 90 -4.41 1.26 9.99
C GLU A 90 -5.09 1.02 11.34
N ILE A 91 -4.40 0.27 12.19
CA ILE A 91 -4.75 0.15 13.61
C ILE A 91 -3.72 0.89 14.43
N LYS A 92 -4.17 1.87 15.22
CA LYS A 92 -3.33 2.71 16.07
C LYS A 92 -3.68 2.54 17.53
N PHE A 93 -2.70 2.36 18.39
CA PHE A 93 -2.92 2.20 19.83
C PHE A 93 -1.77 2.79 20.64
N TYR A 94 -2.05 3.04 21.92
CA TYR A 94 -1.05 3.53 22.86
C TYR A 94 -0.61 2.40 23.80
N SER A 95 0.70 2.23 23.97
CA SER A 95 1.26 1.32 24.97
C SER A 95 1.57 2.09 26.25
N ASP A 96 0.85 1.79 27.33
CA ASP A 96 1.09 2.41 28.64
C ASP A 96 2.50 2.10 29.17
N SER A 97 2.97 0.88 28.94
CA SER A 97 4.29 0.42 29.40
C SER A 97 5.46 1.17 28.77
N LEU A 98 5.35 1.49 27.47
CA LEU A 98 6.39 2.19 26.71
C LEU A 98 6.13 3.68 26.55
N ARG A 99 4.94 4.14 26.95
CA ARG A 99 4.46 5.52 26.83
C ARG A 99 4.56 6.07 25.40
N LYS A 100 4.27 5.21 24.42
CA LYS A 100 4.37 5.52 22.98
C LYS A 100 3.19 4.96 22.21
N TYR A 101 2.84 5.64 21.13
CA TYR A 101 1.87 5.20 20.14
C TYR A 101 2.52 4.26 19.12
N PHE A 102 1.79 3.22 18.73
CA PHE A 102 2.16 2.23 17.74
C PHE A 102 1.09 2.13 16.67
N SER A 103 1.48 1.76 15.45
CA SER A 103 0.55 1.56 14.34
C SER A 103 0.87 0.30 13.55
N ILE A 104 -0.16 -0.43 13.17
CA ILE A 104 -0.10 -1.59 12.28
C ILE A 104 -0.69 -1.16 10.95
N PHE A 105 0.04 -1.35 9.85
CA PHE A 105 -0.40 -0.98 8.51
C PHE A 105 -0.58 -2.22 7.62
N TYR A 106 -1.67 -2.24 6.86
CA TYR A 106 -1.87 -3.19 5.77
C TYR A 106 -2.30 -2.47 4.51
N PHE A 107 -1.89 -2.99 3.36
CA PHE A 107 -2.19 -2.42 2.06
C PHE A 107 -2.81 -3.48 1.16
N PHE A 108 -3.89 -3.13 0.47
CA PHE A 108 -4.64 -4.03 -0.42
C PHE A 108 -4.90 -3.39 -1.77
N GLY A 109 -4.89 -4.20 -2.83
CA GLY A 109 -5.24 -3.75 -4.18
C GLY A 109 -6.74 -3.71 -4.46
N TYR A 110 -7.57 -4.17 -3.51
CA TYR A 110 -9.02 -4.27 -3.65
C TYR A 110 -9.71 -3.93 -2.33
N SER A 111 -10.82 -3.19 -2.39
CA SER A 111 -11.57 -2.78 -1.19
C SER A 111 -12.13 -3.96 -0.41
N SER A 112 -12.62 -5.00 -1.10
CA SER A 112 -13.19 -6.17 -0.42
C SER A 112 -12.16 -6.92 0.43
N MET A 113 -10.89 -6.97 0.00
CA MET A 113 -9.82 -7.58 0.79
C MET A 113 -9.48 -6.75 2.02
N ASP A 114 -9.49 -5.43 1.90
CA ASP A 114 -9.33 -4.51 3.04
C ASP A 114 -10.45 -4.69 4.06
N GLU A 115 -11.71 -4.72 3.61
CA GLU A 115 -12.87 -4.93 4.48
C GLU A 115 -12.83 -6.29 5.19
N ASP A 116 -12.59 -7.37 4.46
CA ASP A 116 -12.53 -8.74 5.01
C ASP A 116 -11.38 -8.88 6.01
N PHE A 117 -10.19 -8.40 5.64
CA PHE A 117 -9.02 -8.47 6.50
C PHE A 117 -9.16 -7.56 7.73
N GLY A 118 -9.66 -6.34 7.55
CA GLY A 118 -9.92 -5.40 8.64
C GLY A 118 -10.88 -5.99 9.66
N MET A 119 -12.01 -6.57 9.22
CA MET A 119 -12.93 -7.28 10.10
C MET A 119 -12.27 -8.44 10.86
N TYR A 120 -11.46 -9.25 10.17
CA TYR A 120 -10.72 -10.35 10.80
C TYR A 120 -9.74 -9.83 11.86
N LEU A 121 -8.93 -8.83 11.50
CA LEU A 121 -7.90 -8.28 12.35
C LEU A 121 -8.50 -7.62 13.59
N VAL A 122 -9.48 -6.73 13.40
CA VAL A 122 -10.23 -6.10 14.47
C VAL A 122 -10.80 -7.16 15.41
N ARG A 123 -11.46 -8.22 14.90
CA ARG A 123 -11.96 -9.31 15.76
C ARG A 123 -10.85 -10.00 16.55
N ALA A 124 -9.71 -10.26 15.91
CA ALA A 124 -8.60 -10.96 16.52
C ALA A 124 -7.90 -10.14 17.64
N ILE A 125 -7.94 -8.81 17.57
CA ILE A 125 -7.34 -7.91 18.58
C ILE A 125 -8.36 -7.27 19.54
N LYS A 126 -9.67 -7.39 19.26
CA LYS A 126 -10.75 -6.79 20.06
C LYS A 126 -11.03 -7.54 21.36
N ASP A 127 -10.42 -8.71 21.55
CA ASP A 127 -10.35 -9.34 22.87
C ASP A 127 -9.52 -8.42 23.79
N PRO A 128 -10.06 -7.95 24.94
CA PRO A 128 -9.51 -6.79 25.63
C PRO A 128 -8.13 -7.10 26.21
N GLY A 129 -7.12 -6.70 25.47
CA GLY A 129 -5.72 -6.81 25.85
C GLY A 129 -4.94 -7.88 25.10
N ALA A 130 -5.32 -8.17 23.85
CA ALA A 130 -4.55 -9.03 22.96
C ALA A 130 -3.06 -8.69 23.05
N GLU A 131 -2.30 -9.66 23.56
CA GLU A 131 -0.86 -9.54 23.64
C GLU A 131 -0.28 -9.92 22.28
N ILE A 132 0.61 -9.08 21.78
CA ILE A 132 1.31 -9.31 20.52
C ILE A 132 2.81 -9.30 20.74
N ILE A 133 3.49 -10.15 19.99
CA ILE A 133 4.92 -9.98 19.72
C ILE A 133 5.00 -9.13 18.45
N ALA A 134 5.41 -7.87 18.59
CA ALA A 134 5.52 -6.90 17.52
C ALA A 134 6.98 -6.70 17.13
N THR A 135 7.25 -6.62 15.83
CA THR A 135 8.55 -6.29 15.26
C THR A 135 8.57 -4.81 14.89
N VAL A 136 9.48 -4.05 15.50
CA VAL A 136 9.59 -2.59 15.33
C VAL A 136 11.03 -2.19 15.07
N ASN A 137 11.26 -1.06 14.41
CA ASN A 137 12.60 -0.53 14.22
C ASN A 137 13.15 0.07 15.53
N LYS A 138 14.35 -0.35 15.95
CA LYS A 138 14.98 0.11 17.20
C LYS A 138 15.32 1.59 17.19
N GLN A 139 15.68 2.15 16.04
CA GLN A 139 16.04 3.56 15.91
C GLN A 139 14.80 4.44 16.10
N GLU A 140 13.68 4.05 15.49
CA GLU A 140 12.38 4.74 15.64
C GLU A 140 11.83 4.58 17.07
N LEU A 141 12.04 3.41 17.69
CA LEU A 141 11.63 3.19 19.08
C LEU A 141 12.38 4.11 20.04
N ALA A 142 13.70 4.28 19.86
CA ALA A 142 14.54 5.12 20.70
C ALA A 142 14.40 6.63 20.42
N ASP A 143 13.91 7.02 19.24
CA ASP A 143 13.72 8.42 18.86
C ASP A 143 12.50 9.03 19.57
N ASN A 144 12.70 10.17 20.25
CA ASN A 144 11.64 10.90 20.95
C ASN A 144 10.69 11.64 20.01
N THR A 145 11.05 11.83 18.74
CA THR A 145 10.14 12.37 17.72
C THR A 145 9.14 11.32 17.23
N TYR A 146 9.38 10.03 17.52
CA TYR A 146 8.52 8.91 17.21
C TYR A 146 7.76 8.40 18.44
N GLY A 147 6.63 7.73 18.18
CA GLY A 147 5.73 7.22 19.21
C GLY A 147 4.73 8.27 19.69
N THR A 148 4.48 9.31 18.90
CA THR A 148 3.44 10.30 19.15
C THR A 148 2.15 9.92 18.43
N LYS A 149 1.03 10.58 18.74
CA LYS A 149 -0.26 10.31 18.10
C LYS A 149 -0.21 10.53 16.57
N ASP A 150 0.54 11.55 16.16
CA ASP A 150 0.72 11.95 14.76
C ASP A 150 1.82 11.16 14.05
N LYS A 151 2.81 10.67 14.82
CA LYS A 151 3.95 9.89 14.32
C LYS A 151 4.12 8.62 15.17
N PRO A 152 3.18 7.65 15.08
CA PRO A 152 3.28 6.39 15.81
C PRO A 152 4.48 5.57 15.31
N ILE A 153 4.95 4.64 16.13
CA ILE A 153 5.99 3.68 15.72
C ILE A 153 5.33 2.60 14.84
N PRO A 154 5.78 2.44 13.58
CA PRO A 154 5.30 1.38 12.71
C PRO A 154 5.66 -0.01 13.23
N ILE A 155 4.68 -0.89 13.26
CA ILE A 155 4.85 -2.33 13.47
C ILE A 155 4.95 -2.99 12.09
N VAL A 156 6.11 -3.54 11.79
CA VAL A 156 6.43 -4.16 10.49
C VAL A 156 5.79 -5.54 10.38
N TYR A 157 5.74 -6.25 11.49
CA TYR A 157 5.16 -7.58 11.61
C TYR A 157 4.69 -7.79 13.05
N PHE A 158 3.63 -8.55 13.25
CA PHE A 158 3.26 -9.01 14.59
C PHE A 158 2.70 -10.43 14.56
N ARG A 159 2.72 -11.05 15.74
CA ARG A 159 2.03 -12.30 16.02
C ARG A 159 1.19 -12.13 17.29
N LEU A 160 -0.04 -12.61 17.24
CA LEU A 160 -0.89 -12.76 18.42
C LEU A 160 -0.30 -13.84 19.34
N LEU A 161 -0.10 -13.50 20.60
CA LEU A 161 0.06 -14.49 21.66
C LEU A 161 -1.34 -15.03 21.95
N LYS A 162 -1.73 -16.12 21.31
CA LYS A 162 -2.90 -16.87 21.75
C LYS A 162 -2.58 -17.45 23.13
N ASP A 163 -3.53 -17.36 24.06
CA ASP A 163 -3.58 -18.28 25.17
C ASP A 163 -3.66 -19.69 24.57
N GLU A 164 -2.58 -20.46 24.70
CA GLU A 164 -2.65 -21.92 24.62
C GLU A 164 -3.40 -22.40 25.86
N SER A 165 -4.74 -22.37 25.79
CA SER A 165 -5.64 -22.95 26.79
C SER A 165 -6.56 -23.96 26.13
#